data_AF-A0A831XVV2-F1
#
_entry.id   AF-A0A831XVV2-F1
#
_cell.length_a   1.000
_cell.length_b   1.000
_cell.length_c   1.000
_cell.angle_alpha   90.00
_cell.angle_beta   90.00
_cell.angle_gamma   90.00
#
_symmetry.space_group_name_H-M   'P 1'
#
loop_
_entity.id
_entity.type
_entity.pdbx_description
1 polymer ?
#
loop_
_entity_poly.entity_id
_entity_poly.type
_entity_poly.pdbx_seq_one_letter_code
_entity_poly.pdbx_strand_id
1 'polypeptide(L)' 'MSGAATLCQVRFLPAERTVEIEQGATLIRAARQAGLHINASCGGTGVCGKCRVLIREGSVDGGISG' A
#
# COMPACT_ATOMS: atom_id res chain seq x y z
N MET A 1 -4.73 -5.80 25.26
CA MET A 1 -3.70 -6.54 24.52
C MET A 1 -2.82 -5.53 23.81
N SER A 2 -1.77 -5.05 24.46
CA SER A 2 -0.86 -4.04 23.87
C SER A 2 0.28 -4.76 23.15
N GLY A 3 0.04 -5.17 21.92
CA GLY A 3 1.11 -5.57 21.01
C GLY A 3 1.73 -4.32 20.41
N ALA A 4 3.05 -4.15 20.50
CA ALA A 4 3.74 -3.06 19.84
C ALA A 4 3.47 -3.14 18.32
N ALA A 5 2.85 -2.11 17.74
CA ALA A 5 2.61 -2.06 16.32
C ALA A 5 3.95 -1.87 15.59
N THR A 6 4.34 -2.84 14.76
CA THR A 6 5.49 -2.69 13.86
C THR A 6 5.07 -1.75 12.74
N LEU A 7 5.72 -0.59 12.63
CA LEU A 7 5.41 0.40 11.61
C LEU A 7 6.33 0.24 10.40
N CYS A 8 5.77 0.46 9.22
CA CYS A 8 6.46 0.50 7.94
C CYS A 8 6.21 1.85 7.27
N GLN A 9 7.24 2.39 6.63
CA GLN A 9 7.15 3.65 5.90
C GLN A 9 6.97 3.36 4.40
N VAL A 10 5.98 4.00 3.78
CA VAL A 10 5.71 3.86 2.34
C VAL A 10 5.72 5.24 1.69
N ARG A 11 6.52 5.41 0.63
CA ARG A 11 6.59 6.63 -0.18
C ARG A 11 5.97 6.40 -1.56
N PHE A 12 4.98 7.21 -1.91
CA PHE A 12 4.31 7.20 -3.20
C PHE A 12 4.88 8.25 -4.13
N LEU A 13 5.40 7.78 -5.26
CA LEU A 13 5.94 8.60 -6.34
C LEU A 13 4.94 8.67 -7.51
N PRO A 14 4.89 9.78 -8.27
CA PRO A 14 5.68 11.00 -8.14
C PRO A 14 5.08 12.03 -7.17
N ALA A 15 4.05 11.67 -6.41
CA ALA A 15 3.33 12.58 -5.53
C ALA A 15 4.14 13.03 -4.30
N GLU A 16 5.33 12.46 -4.07
CA GLU A 16 6.20 12.74 -2.93
C GLU A 16 5.46 12.63 -1.58
N ARG A 17 4.48 11.72 -1.50
CA ARG A 17 3.70 11.49 -0.28
C ARG A 17 4.24 10.29 0.48
N THR A 18 4.51 10.50 1.75
CA THR A 18 5.02 9.46 2.65
C THR A 18 4.01 9.24 3.77
N VAL A 19 3.76 7.97 4.08
CA VAL A 19 2.90 7.58 5.21
C VAL A 19 3.55 6.45 6.01
N GLU A 20 3.26 6.45 7.30
CA GLU A 20 3.53 5.32 8.19
C GLU A 20 2.27 4.49 8.33
N ILE A 21 2.43 3.18 8.15
CA ILE A 21 1.36 2.19 8.26
C ILE A 21 1.82 1.03 9.13
N GLU A 22 0.88 0.35 9.76
CA GLU A 22 1.17 -0.90 10.47
C GLU A 22 1.57 -2.00 9.48
N GLN A 23 2.51 -2.85 9.90
CA GLN A 23 2.89 -4.03 9.15
C GLN A 23 1.65 -4.92 8.91
N GLY A 24 1.50 -5.41 7.68
CA GLY A 24 0.32 -6.16 7.23
C GLY A 24 -0.78 -5.29 6.62
N ALA A 25 -0.68 -3.97 6.68
CA ALA A 25 -1.56 -3.11 5.91
C ALA A 25 -1.27 -3.20 4.40
N THR A 26 -2.30 -3.02 3.58
CA THR A 26 -2.18 -3.06 2.11
C THR A 26 -1.72 -1.73 1.54
N LEU A 27 -1.02 -1.75 0.40
CA LEU A 27 -0.57 -0.53 -0.28
C LEU A 27 -1.74 0.38 -0.70
N ILE A 28 -2.91 -0.16 -1.04
CA ILE A 28 -4.09 0.67 -1.35
C ILE A 28 -4.59 1.42 -0.11
N ARG A 29 -4.50 0.83 1.09
CA ARG A 29 -4.83 1.52 2.33
C ARG A 29 -3.81 2.61 2.64
N ALA A 30 -2.52 2.32 2.45
CA ALA A 30 -1.46 3.31 2.58
C ALA A 30 -1.67 4.50 1.63
N ALA A 31 -2.01 4.24 0.36
CA ALA A 31 -2.28 5.28 -0.63
C ALA A 31 -3.43 6.18 -0.20
N ARG A 32 -4.53 5.60 0.30
CA ARG A 32 -5.68 6.36 0.82
C ARG A 32 -5.31 7.22 2.02
N GLN A 33 -4.53 6.69 2.96
CA GLN A 33 -4.03 7.44 4.10
C GLN A 33 -3.10 8.59 3.68
N ALA A 34 -2.38 8.42 2.56
CA ALA A 34 -1.56 9.44 1.93
C ALA A 34 -2.39 10.50 1.15
N GLY A 35 -3.72 10.37 1.12
CA GLY A 35 -4.62 11.23 0.34
C GLY A 35 -4.63 10.93 -1.16
N LEU A 36 -4.10 9.78 -1.58
CA LEU A 36 -4.04 9.35 -2.97
C LEU A 36 -5.24 8.47 -3.31
N HIS A 37 -6.03 8.92 -4.27
CA HIS A 37 -7.19 8.19 -4.77
C HIS A 37 -6.80 7.28 -5.93
N ILE A 38 -6.65 5.99 -5.64
CA ILE A 38 -6.39 4.95 -6.63
C ILE A 38 -7.64 4.10 -6.82
N ASN A 39 -7.99 3.83 -8.08
CA ASN A 39 -9.14 3.00 -8.42
C ASN A 39 -8.94 1.56 -7.95
N ALA A 40 -9.79 1.11 -7.04
CA ALA A 40 -9.79 -0.24 -6.51
C ALA A 40 -11.23 -0.73 -6.36
N SER A 41 -11.90 -1.04 -7.48
CA SER A 41 -13.29 -1.52 -7.45
C SER A 41 -13.46 -2.83 -6.67
N CYS A 42 -12.38 -3.61 -6.53
CA CYS A 42 -12.35 -4.83 -5.70
C CYS A 42 -11.97 -4.60 -4.22
N GLY A 43 -11.74 -3.35 -3.80
CA GLY A 43 -11.36 -3.02 -2.42
C GLY A 43 -9.94 -3.41 -2.00
N GLY A 44 -9.11 -3.95 -2.91
CA GLY A 44 -7.75 -4.40 -2.60
C GLY A 44 -7.56 -5.91 -2.53
N THR A 45 -8.55 -6.71 -2.97
CA THR A 45 -8.46 -8.18 -3.03
C THR A 45 -7.63 -8.71 -4.22
N GLY A 46 -7.18 -7.84 -5.12
CA GLY A 46 -6.31 -8.19 -6.24
C GLY A 46 -7.01 -8.66 -7.52
N VAL A 47 -8.31 -8.95 -7.50
CA VAL A 47 -9.00 -9.56 -8.66
C VAL A 47 -9.19 -8.65 -9.88
N CYS A 48 -9.11 -7.32 -9.73
CA CYS A 48 -9.40 -6.38 -10.81
C CYS A 48 -8.17 -5.71 -11.44
N GLY A 49 -6.98 -5.81 -10.84
CA GLY A 49 -5.74 -5.21 -11.35
C GLY A 49 -5.65 -3.67 -11.40
N LYS A 50 -6.74 -2.94 -11.11
CA LYS A 50 -6.81 -1.46 -11.30
C LYS A 50 -5.93 -0.65 -10.35
N CYS A 51 -5.55 -1.22 -9.20
CA CYS A 51 -4.70 -0.58 -8.21
C CYS A 51 -3.25 -1.11 -8.23
N ARG A 52 -2.82 -1.68 -9.36
CA ARG A 52 -1.45 -2.18 -9.54
C ARG A 52 -0.46 -1.01 -9.44
N VAL A 53 0.64 -1.26 -8.73
CA VAL A 53 1.74 -0.32 -8.55
C VAL A 53 3.05 -1.00 -8.90
N LEU A 54 4.08 -0.20 -9.20
CA LEU A 54 5.43 -0.67 -9.40
C LEU A 54 6.25 -0.39 -8.14
N ILE A 55 6.91 -1.41 -7.60
CA ILE A 55 7.86 -1.24 -6.50
C ILE A 55 9.16 -0.70 -7.08
N ARG A 56 9.55 0.51 -6.67
CA ARG A 56 10.85 1.09 -7.05
C ARG A 56 11.96 0.61 -6.13
N GLU A 57 11.68 0.54 -4.83
CA GLU A 57 12.62 0.18 -3.77
C GLU A 57 11.87 -0.52 -2.63
N GLY A 58 12.59 -1.34 -1.86
CA GLY A 58 12.06 -2.09 -0.72
C GLY A 58 11.43 -3.44 -1.09
N SER A 59 10.84 -4.09 -0.09
CA SER A 59 10.15 -5.37 -0.23
C SER A 59 8.70 -5.24 0.22
N VAL A 60 7.84 -6.03 -0.41
CA VAL A 60 6.43 -6.18 -0.06
C VAL A 60 6.12 -7.67 0.03
N ASP A 61 5.22 -8.04 0.93
CA ASP A 61 4.74 -9.42 1.04
C ASP A 61 3.41 -9.57 0.30
N GLY A 62 3.31 -10.62 -0.51
CA GLY A 62 2.16 -10.89 -1.37
C GLY A 62 2.02 -9.98 -2.60
N GLY A 63 0.91 -10.18 -3.33
CA GLY A 63 0.61 -9.52 -4.59
C GLY A 63 0.72 -10.45 -5.81
N ILE A 64 -0.07 -10.15 -6.84
CA ILE A 64 0.01 -10.84 -8.14
C ILE A 64 0.95 -10.07 -9.06
N SER A 65 2.24 -10.44 -9.00
CA SER A 65 3.21 -10.16 -10.06
C SER A 65 2.88 -11.07 -11.25
N GLY A 66 2.38 -10.44 -12.31
CA GLY A 66 2.09 -11.06 -13.60
C GLY A 66 2.45 -10.09 -14.69
#